data_AF-A0A7Y4X0X2-F1
#
_entry.id   AF-A0A7Y4X0X2-F1
#
_cell.length_a   1.000
_cell.length_b   1.000
_cell.length_c   1.000
_cell.angle_alpha   90.00
_cell.angle_beta   90.00
_cell.angle_gamma   90.00
#
_symmetry.space_group_name_H-M   'P 1'
#
loop_
_entity.id
_entity.type
_entity.pdbx_description
1 polymer ?
#
loop_
_entity_poly.entity_id
_entity_poly.type
_entity_poly.pdbx_seq_one_letter_code
_entity_poly.pdbx_strand_id
1 'polypeptide(L)'
;MIYPEPAATVLPAFMKIAAHEIFDSLQKSGKIPYGWKRARQGTRKVKIKNLSILNALREHHPGEWRKVYQRGMDGTELHYFEHGRTGKVWGVKVK
;
A
#
# COMPACT_ATOMS: atom_id res chain seq x y z
N MET A 1 27.32 -41.07 -9.38
CA MET A 1 26.03 -40.39 -9.66
C MET A 1 26.19 -38.95 -9.22
N ILE A 2 26.42 -38.04 -10.16
CA ILE A 2 26.53 -36.60 -9.87
C ILE A 2 25.13 -36.04 -10.02
N TYR A 3 24.47 -35.73 -8.90
CA TYR A 3 23.24 -34.94 -8.94
C TYR A 3 23.65 -33.50 -9.30
N PRO A 4 23.13 -32.91 -10.39
CA PRO A 4 23.30 -31.48 -10.59
C PRO A 4 22.56 -30.75 -9.46
N GLU A 5 23.25 -29.80 -8.81
CA GLU A 5 22.60 -28.87 -7.88
C GLU A 5 21.37 -28.24 -8.57
N PRO A 6 20.22 -28.15 -7.89
CA PRO A 6 19.08 -27.45 -8.46
C PRO A 6 19.49 -25.99 -8.69
N ALA A 7 19.43 -25.57 -9.95
CA ALA A 7 19.63 -24.18 -10.33
C ALA A 7 18.82 -23.29 -9.38
N ALA A 8 19.51 -22.47 -8.59
CA ALA A 8 18.87 -21.49 -7.74
C ALA A 8 18.04 -20.59 -8.65
N THR A 9 16.73 -20.83 -8.70
CA THR A 9 15.76 -19.91 -9.26
C THR A 9 16.02 -18.58 -8.55
N VAL A 10 16.69 -17.67 -9.25
CA VAL A 10 16.77 -16.27 -8.87
C VAL A 10 15.33 -15.77 -8.90
N LEU A 11 14.67 -15.88 -7.74
CA LEU A 11 13.36 -15.31 -7.53
C LEU A 11 13.47 -13.86 -7.99
N PRO A 12 12.62 -13.38 -8.91
CA PRO A 12 12.65 -11.98 -9.29
C PRO A 12 12.56 -11.17 -8.00
N ALA A 13 13.28 -10.05 -7.91
CA ALA A 13 13.29 -9.22 -6.71
C ALA A 13 11.85 -8.79 -6.37
N PHE A 14 11.16 -9.59 -5.56
CA PHE A 14 9.82 -9.31 -5.11
C PHE A 14 9.96 -8.21 -4.07
N MET A 15 9.27 -7.10 -4.31
CA MET A 15 9.10 -6.06 -3.32
C MET A 15 8.46 -6.71 -2.09
N LYS A 16 9.23 -6.94 -1.03
CA LYS A 16 8.70 -7.48 0.21
C LYS A 16 8.00 -6.35 0.96
N ILE A 17 6.70 -6.49 1.13
CA ILE A 17 5.92 -5.67 2.05
C ILE A 17 5.90 -6.42 3.37
N ALA A 18 6.18 -5.76 4.49
CA ALA A 18 6.02 -6.41 5.77
C ALA A 18 4.57 -6.29 6.23
N ALA A 19 3.98 -7.38 6.73
CA ALA A 19 2.57 -7.39 7.17
C ALA A 19 2.27 -6.33 8.25
N HIS A 20 3.25 -6.00 9.09
CA HIS A 20 3.14 -4.95 10.12
C HIS A 20 3.05 -3.52 9.55
N GLU A 21 3.34 -3.33 8.25
CA GLU A 21 3.16 -2.06 7.56
C GLU A 21 1.75 -1.89 6.97
N ILE A 22 0.92 -2.94 7.04
CA ILE A 22 -0.48 -2.90 6.63
C ILE A 22 -1.34 -2.62 7.86
N PHE A 23 -2.01 -1.48 7.84
CA PHE A 23 -2.87 -1.03 8.93
C PHE A 23 -4.34 -1.27 8.59
N ASP A 24 -5.19 -1.46 9.60
CA ASP A 24 -6.63 -1.63 9.34
C ASP A 24 -7.31 -0.36 8.80
N SER A 25 -6.72 0.81 9.04
CA SER A 25 -7.26 2.10 8.63
C SER A 25 -6.18 3.16 8.63
N LEU A 26 -6.41 4.26 7.90
CA LEU A 26 -5.50 5.40 7.84
C LEU A 26 -5.18 5.96 9.24
N GLN A 27 -6.18 6.04 10.13
CA GLN A 27 -6.00 6.53 11.51
C GLN A 27 -5.10 5.62 12.34
N LYS A 28 -5.22 4.28 12.17
CA LYS A 28 -4.37 3.31 12.86
C LYS A 28 -2.92 3.31 12.36
N SER A 29 -2.63 3.93 11.23
CA SER A 29 -1.25 4.03 10.72
C SER A 29 -0.33 4.87 11.60
N GLY A 30 -0.88 5.75 12.44
CA GLY A 30 -0.11 6.70 13.25
C GLY A 30 0.64 7.76 12.44
N LYS A 31 0.52 7.76 11.10
CA LYS A 31 1.21 8.69 10.20
C LYS A 31 0.39 9.92 9.83
N ILE A 32 -0.86 10.00 10.30
CA ILE A 32 -1.69 11.20 10.08
C ILE A 32 -1.27 12.27 11.11
N PRO A 33 -1.02 13.52 10.68
CA PRO A 33 -0.77 14.62 11.60
C PRO A 33 -1.94 14.86 12.55
N TYR A 34 -1.65 15.24 13.78
CA TYR A 34 -2.69 15.55 14.77
C TYR A 34 -3.59 16.69 14.28
N GLY A 35 -4.91 16.51 14.41
CA GLY A 35 -5.89 17.50 13.95
C GLY A 35 -6.07 17.58 12.43
N TRP A 36 -5.41 16.72 11.63
CA TRP A 36 -5.56 16.72 10.18
C TRP A 36 -7.01 16.44 9.76
N LYS A 37 -7.54 17.33 8.91
CA LYS A 37 -8.91 17.20 8.38
C LYS A 37 -8.88 16.98 6.88
N ARG A 38 -9.56 15.91 6.44
CA ARG A 38 -9.80 15.64 5.03
C ARG A 38 -10.59 16.79 4.37
N ALA A 39 -10.16 17.23 3.20
CA ALA A 39 -10.95 18.14 2.38
C ALA A 39 -12.18 17.42 1.77
N ARG A 40 -13.34 18.08 1.71
CA ARG A 40 -14.61 17.48 1.25
C ARG A 40 -14.54 16.84 -0.14
N GLN A 41 -13.74 17.38 -1.05
CA GLN A 41 -13.52 16.84 -2.40
C GLN A 41 -12.05 16.46 -2.65
N GLY A 42 -11.29 16.20 -1.59
CA GLY A 42 -9.85 15.95 -1.68
C GLY A 42 -9.44 14.51 -1.99
N THR A 43 -10.39 13.58 -2.17
CA THR A 43 -10.07 12.15 -2.29
C THR A 43 -10.09 11.68 -3.73
N ARG A 44 -8.96 11.18 -4.24
CA ARG A 44 -8.82 10.58 -5.57
C ARG A 44 -8.29 9.16 -5.45
N LYS A 45 -9.04 8.20 -5.98
CA LYS A 45 -8.62 6.78 -6.04
C LYS A 45 -8.22 6.41 -7.46
N VAL A 46 -7.06 5.80 -7.64
CA VAL A 46 -6.56 5.34 -8.94
C VAL A 46 -6.10 3.89 -8.88
N LYS A 47 -6.08 3.22 -10.03
CA LYS A 47 -5.53 1.87 -10.15
C LYS A 47 -4.01 1.88 -9.93
N ILE A 48 -3.50 0.86 -9.26
CA ILE A 48 -2.05 0.69 -9.05
C ILE A 48 -1.43 0.22 -10.36
N LYS A 49 -0.58 1.05 -10.98
CA LYS A 49 0.14 0.70 -12.22
C LYS A 49 1.38 -0.16 -11.97
N ASN A 50 1.97 -0.07 -10.77
CA ASN A 50 3.15 -0.87 -10.41
C ASN A 50 2.70 -2.28 -9.99
N LEU A 51 2.89 -3.25 -10.87
CA LEU A 51 2.48 -4.64 -10.66
C LEU A 51 3.23 -5.31 -9.50
N SER A 52 4.49 -4.98 -9.26
CA SER A 52 5.26 -5.55 -8.14
C SER A 52 4.65 -5.18 -6.79
N ILE A 53 4.26 -3.91 -6.62
CA ILE A 53 3.56 -3.46 -5.40
C ILE A 53 2.18 -4.11 -5.30
N LEU A 54 1.44 -4.16 -6.42
CA LEU A 54 0.11 -4.76 -6.43
C LEU A 54 0.14 -6.25 -6.07
N ASN A 55 1.11 -7.00 -6.58
CA ASN A 55 1.29 -8.41 -6.28
C ASN A 55 1.66 -8.61 -4.82
N ALA A 56 2.64 -7.86 -4.31
CA ALA A 56 3.03 -7.92 -2.90
C ALA A 56 1.85 -7.62 -1.95
N LEU A 57 1.04 -6.61 -2.26
CA LEU A 57 -0.17 -6.30 -1.50
C LEU A 57 -1.21 -7.44 -1.55
N ARG A 58 -1.34 -8.10 -2.70
CA ARG A 58 -2.26 -9.22 -2.92
C ARG A 58 -1.81 -10.53 -2.25
N GLU A 59 -0.51 -10.73 -2.08
CA GLU A 59 0.04 -11.85 -1.31
C GLU A 59 -0.41 -11.78 0.16
N HIS A 60 -0.53 -10.58 0.73
CA HIS A 60 -1.04 -10.40 2.10
C HIS A 60 -2.57 -10.35 2.17
N HIS A 61 -3.20 -9.55 1.30
CA HIS A 61 -4.65 -9.48 1.21
C HIS A 61 -5.08 -9.55 -0.25
N PRO A 62 -5.59 -10.71 -0.70
CA PRO A 62 -6.03 -10.87 -2.07
C PRO A 62 -7.25 -9.99 -2.33
N GLY A 63 -7.26 -9.35 -3.49
CA GLY A 63 -8.36 -8.51 -3.92
C GLY A 63 -7.93 -7.26 -4.68
N GLU A 64 -8.80 -6.26 -4.66
CA GLU A 64 -8.58 -5.00 -5.34
C GLU A 64 -7.89 -4.01 -4.42
N TRP A 65 -6.72 -3.55 -4.85
CA TRP A 65 -5.99 -2.48 -4.21
C TRP A 65 -5.99 -1.24 -5.10
N ARG A 66 -6.19 -0.07 -4.49
CA ARG A 66 -6.20 1.22 -5.16
C ARG A 66 -5.21 2.15 -4.49
N LYS A 67 -4.57 3.02 -5.26
CA LYS A 67 -3.79 4.12 -4.71
C LYS A 67 -4.72 5.29 -4.44
N VAL A 68 -4.70 5.78 -3.21
CA VAL A 68 -5.53 6.90 -2.75
C VAL A 68 -4.64 8.10 -2.51
N TYR A 69 -5.08 9.22 -3.07
CA TYR A 69 -4.58 10.55 -2.79
C TYR A 69 -5.66 11.27 -2.00
N GLN A 70 -5.31 11.79 -0.84
CA GLN A 70 -6.25 12.50 0.01
C GLN A 70 -5.70 13.85 0.45
N ARG A 71 -6.31 14.91 -0.05
CA ARG A 71 -5.95 16.28 0.29
C ARG A 71 -6.56 16.68 1.64
N GLY A 72 -5.74 17.31 2.47
CA GLY A 72 -6.12 17.95 3.72
C GLY A 72 -6.59 19.38 3.50
N MET A 73 -7.34 19.91 4.46
CA MET A 73 -7.74 21.33 4.46
C MET A 73 -6.53 22.27 4.53
N ASP A 74 -5.48 21.86 5.25
CA ASP A 74 -4.23 22.61 5.43
C ASP A 74 -3.31 22.58 4.19
N GLY A 75 -3.77 22.00 3.07
CA GLY A 75 -3.01 21.91 1.83
C GLY A 75 -2.12 20.68 1.68
N THR A 76 -1.91 19.91 2.76
CA THR A 76 -1.15 18.65 2.74
C THR A 76 -1.84 17.55 1.93
N GLU A 77 -1.07 16.60 1.41
CA GLU A 77 -1.59 15.45 0.66
C GLU A 77 -1.13 14.12 1.27
N LEU A 78 -2.08 13.27 1.64
CA LEU A 78 -1.83 11.91 2.07
C LEU A 78 -1.86 10.97 0.86
N HIS A 79 -0.77 10.24 0.66
CA HIS A 79 -0.64 9.23 -0.37
C HIS A 79 -0.55 7.87 0.31
N TYR A 80 -1.47 6.96 -0.03
CA TYR A 80 -1.50 5.62 0.53
C TYR A 80 -2.14 4.62 -0.44
N PHE A 81 -2.00 3.34 -0.16
CA PHE A 81 -2.71 2.28 -0.86
C PHE A 81 -3.84 1.77 0.04
N GLU A 82 -5.01 1.52 -0.52
CA GLU A 82 -6.21 1.08 0.19
C GLU A 82 -6.80 -0.17 -0.46
N HIS A 83 -7.15 -1.15 0.35
CA HIS A 83 -7.85 -2.34 -0.08
C HIS A 83 -9.36 -2.07 -0.19
N GLY A 84 -9.92 -2.31 -1.37
CA GLY A 84 -11.30 -1.90 -1.71
C GLY A 84 -12.39 -2.58 -0.88
N ARG A 85 -12.14 -3.78 -0.36
CA ARG A 85 -13.13 -4.55 0.41
C ARG A 85 -13.01 -4.39 1.93
N THR A 86 -11.78 -4.30 2.45
CA THR A 86 -11.52 -4.31 3.89
C THR A 86 -11.16 -2.94 4.45
N GLY A 87 -10.83 -1.96 3.60
CA GLY A 87 -10.37 -0.64 4.04
C GLY A 87 -8.94 -0.63 4.62
N LYS A 88 -8.23 -1.76 4.57
CA LYS A 88 -6.82 -1.85 5.00
C LYS A 88 -5.95 -0.92 4.17
N VAL A 89 -4.94 -0.32 4.78
CA VAL A 89 -4.06 0.64 4.16
C VAL A 89 -2.59 0.26 4.27
N TRP A 90 -1.79 0.60 3.26
CA TRP A 90 -0.34 0.40 3.27
C TRP A 90 0.39 1.63 2.71
N GLY A 91 1.63 1.83 3.15
CA GLY A 91 2.53 2.82 2.56
C GLY A 91 2.07 4.27 2.73
N VAL A 92 1.43 4.58 3.86
CA VAL A 92 0.94 5.94 4.17
C VAL A 92 2.10 6.92 4.21
N LYS A 93 2.00 7.99 3.42
CA LYS A 93 2.97 9.07 3.33
C LYS A 93 2.25 10.42 3.31
N VAL A 94 2.76 11.38 4.06
CA VAL A 94 2.33 12.78 4.03
C VAL A 94 3.23 13.53 3.06
N LYS A 95 2.65 14.37 2.22
CA LYS A 95 3.31 15.33 1.34
C LYS A 95 2.81 16.74 1.60
#